data_AF-D0P2J2-F1
#
_entry.id   AF-D0P2J2-F1
#
_cell.length_a   1.000
_cell.length_b   1.000
_cell.length_c   1.000
_cell.angle_alpha   90.00
_cell.angle_beta   90.00
_cell.angle_gamma   90.00
#
_symmetry.space_group_name_H-M   'P 1'
#
loop_
_entity.id
_entity.type
_entity.pdbx_description
1 polymer ?
#
loop_
_entity_poly.entity_id
_entity_poly.type
_entity_poly.pdbx_seq_one_letter_code
_entity_poly.pdbx_strand_id
1 'polypeptide(L)'
;MHTSTENLAQQQTFWTFSRSLLWKNWLIKKRQPAATACEILVPTFFIVLLGIFKLITKTVDVPAGWSDDADNTASTRYNLFQPTGPSFEWVDVDLPKFAMYESTMTGLMLKLSLSRMACGVLAGGLVDTNTSSPFSVPTECAGKVVPYKIGVAPDNAFTRNYFAEAMNLWYPRLDLMNSTTETLTNPSFKESIQFFDTNDALTDYMKSNTYGDKVGSPKIYAAIVFDSAPSGDDIGTFGSIEYSLRLNATRGDGRDSVGRVPTTDGGLTLVTRFVTCMPEWNSANQSTTCICQRSQTTAVASTELDDTLLDVLSNDGLIKEALNGLGLSDSAALSTALASLSSSTREALLTPLRQAPQPIMGATVAPFPVDDYTSSPFYANVASVFSIVFIMVYLFTISRILVVLIQEKELRLREFMKILGVTEKTITLTWYMTYAAILFVGAVVQALAGLAGLFPNSSLIVTFLFFFLFGLSVLALAFFISTLFSKARAGAFVGLVAFFAMYAVSQGFSTGTAESAKTIGSTALMMFVFDTILYTILGLYFEKVMPKEYGTSLKCKSK
;
A
#
# COMPACT_ATOMS: atom_id res chain seq x y z
N MET A 1 -48.21 -29.32 27.09
CA MET A 1 -47.60 -30.66 27.29
C MET A 1 -47.46 -31.43 25.99
N HIS A 2 -48.49 -31.51 25.13
CA HIS A 2 -48.37 -32.19 23.82
C HIS A 2 -47.26 -31.63 22.89
N THR A 3 -47.12 -30.31 22.84
CA THR A 3 -46.08 -29.64 22.03
C THR A 3 -44.66 -29.82 22.55
N SER A 4 -44.47 -30.02 23.87
CA SER A 4 -43.13 -30.27 24.43
C SER A 4 -42.70 -31.72 24.23
N THR A 5 -43.62 -32.68 24.32
CA THR A 5 -43.34 -34.10 24.07
C THR A 5 -43.09 -34.39 22.59
N GLU A 6 -43.81 -33.73 21.67
CA GLU A 6 -43.55 -33.82 20.22
C GLU A 6 -42.18 -33.25 19.84
N ASN A 7 -41.80 -32.10 20.39
CA ASN A 7 -40.47 -31.51 20.18
C ASN A 7 -39.35 -32.41 20.72
N LEU A 8 -39.55 -33.05 21.88
CA LEU A 8 -38.59 -33.99 22.45
C LEU A 8 -38.46 -35.27 21.61
N ALA A 9 -39.55 -35.83 21.12
CA ALA A 9 -39.54 -37.00 20.22
C ALA A 9 -38.88 -36.68 18.87
N GLN A 10 -39.14 -35.49 18.32
CA GLN A 10 -38.50 -35.00 17.09
C GLN A 10 -36.99 -34.76 17.27
N GLN A 11 -36.57 -34.27 18.44
CA GLN A 11 -35.15 -34.13 18.78
C GLN A 11 -34.46 -35.50 18.98
N GLN A 12 -35.10 -36.46 19.64
CA GLN A 12 -34.57 -37.81 19.85
C GLN A 12 -34.40 -38.57 18.54
N THR A 13 -35.36 -38.47 17.63
CA THR A 13 -35.25 -39.05 16.28
C THR A 13 -34.16 -38.36 15.46
N PHE A 14 -34.06 -37.02 15.50
CA PHE A 14 -32.99 -36.28 14.84
C PHE A 14 -31.58 -36.70 15.31
N TRP A 15 -31.36 -36.86 16.62
CA TRP A 15 -30.07 -37.29 17.17
C TRP A 15 -29.72 -38.73 16.76
N THR A 16 -30.71 -39.61 16.74
CA THR A 16 -30.53 -41.02 16.36
C THR A 16 -30.15 -41.14 14.87
N PHE A 17 -30.84 -40.42 13.99
CA PHE A 17 -30.50 -40.33 12.57
C PHE A 17 -29.14 -39.65 12.34
N SER A 18 -28.82 -38.59 13.08
CA SER A 18 -27.53 -37.91 12.96
C SER A 18 -26.37 -38.84 13.32
N ARG A 19 -26.51 -39.61 14.39
CA ARG A 19 -25.49 -40.59 14.81
C ARG A 19 -25.28 -41.69 13.77
N SER A 20 -26.37 -42.25 13.21
CA SER A 20 -26.26 -43.31 12.21
C SER A 20 -25.66 -42.79 10.88
N LEU A 21 -25.99 -41.57 10.48
CA LEU A 21 -25.40 -40.94 9.29
C LEU A 21 -23.94 -40.56 9.48
N LEU A 22 -23.55 -40.06 10.66
CA LEU A 22 -22.14 -39.83 10.99
C LEU A 22 -21.35 -41.13 10.93
N TRP A 23 -21.91 -42.23 11.45
CA TRP A 23 -21.30 -43.55 11.35
C TRP A 23 -21.17 -44.01 9.89
N LYS A 24 -22.22 -43.87 9.08
CA LYS A 24 -22.18 -44.12 7.62
C LYS A 24 -21.05 -43.32 6.97
N ASN A 25 -20.98 -42.01 7.21
CA ASN A 25 -20.00 -41.13 6.58
C ASN A 25 -18.57 -41.49 7.00
N TRP A 26 -18.37 -41.79 8.27
CA TRP A 26 -17.09 -42.30 8.77
C TRP A 26 -16.71 -43.63 8.10
N LEU A 27 -17.65 -44.55 7.94
CA LEU A 27 -17.43 -45.85 7.30
C LEU A 27 -17.10 -45.70 5.80
N ILE A 28 -17.73 -44.74 5.11
CA ILE A 28 -17.40 -44.38 3.72
C ILE A 28 -15.95 -43.87 3.63
N LYS A 29 -15.55 -42.94 4.50
CA LYS A 29 -14.19 -42.40 4.53
C LYS A 29 -13.15 -43.46 4.91
N LYS A 30 -13.48 -44.35 5.86
CA LYS A 30 -12.64 -45.49 6.25
C LYS A 30 -12.40 -46.49 5.11
N ARG A 31 -13.37 -46.67 4.20
CA ARG A 31 -13.23 -47.53 3.01
C ARG A 31 -12.35 -46.91 1.92
N GLN A 32 -12.13 -45.60 1.95
CA GLN A 32 -11.23 -44.89 1.03
C GLN A 32 -10.12 -44.17 1.81
N PRO A 33 -9.24 -44.92 2.52
CA PRO A 33 -8.24 -44.33 3.40
C PRO A 33 -7.22 -43.49 2.62
N ALA A 34 -6.81 -43.96 1.44
CA ALA A 34 -5.88 -43.23 0.58
C ALA A 34 -6.44 -41.87 0.15
N ALA A 35 -7.72 -41.79 -0.23
CA ALA A 35 -8.33 -40.53 -0.64
C ALA A 35 -8.44 -39.54 0.52
N THR A 36 -8.86 -40.02 1.71
CA THR A 36 -8.96 -39.18 2.91
C THR A 36 -7.60 -38.73 3.41
N ALA A 37 -6.57 -39.57 3.28
CA ALA A 37 -5.19 -39.20 3.58
C ALA A 37 -4.69 -38.13 2.60
N CYS A 38 -4.95 -38.25 1.30
CA CYS A 38 -4.59 -37.23 0.32
C CYS A 38 -5.26 -35.87 0.59
N GLU A 39 -6.51 -35.85 1.07
CA GLU A 39 -7.22 -34.61 1.45
C GLU A 39 -6.47 -33.82 2.55
N ILE A 40 -5.73 -34.50 3.43
CA ILE A 40 -4.92 -33.90 4.51
C ILE A 40 -3.46 -33.68 4.08
N LEU A 41 -2.87 -34.66 3.41
CA LEU A 41 -1.45 -34.67 3.08
C LEU A 41 -1.13 -33.72 1.93
N VAL A 42 -2.00 -33.55 0.93
CA VAL A 42 -1.73 -32.66 -0.20
C VAL A 42 -1.53 -31.22 0.29
N PRO A 43 -2.45 -30.62 1.09
CA PRO A 43 -2.22 -29.28 1.60
C PRO A 43 -1.04 -29.12 2.54
N THR A 44 -0.74 -30.16 3.31
CA THR A 44 0.44 -30.17 4.18
C THR A 44 1.74 -30.23 3.38
N PHE A 45 1.78 -31.07 2.33
CA PHE A 45 2.95 -31.27 1.48
C PHE A 45 3.45 -29.96 0.88
N PHE A 46 2.56 -29.10 0.40
CA PHE A 46 2.95 -27.82 -0.17
C PHE A 46 3.49 -26.82 0.86
N ILE A 47 2.97 -26.83 2.10
CA ILE A 47 3.53 -26.02 3.19
C ILE A 47 4.94 -26.49 3.52
N VAL A 48 5.15 -27.81 3.58
CA VAL A 48 6.47 -28.40 3.78
C VAL A 48 7.41 -28.06 2.61
N LEU A 49 6.93 -28.14 1.37
CA LEU A 49 7.69 -27.79 0.17
C LEU A 49 8.15 -26.32 0.21
N LEU A 50 7.27 -25.38 0.57
CA LEU A 50 7.64 -23.97 0.77
C LEU A 50 8.63 -23.80 1.93
N GLY A 51 8.47 -24.58 3.02
CA GLY A 51 9.44 -24.64 4.10
C GLY A 51 10.81 -25.11 3.63
N ILE A 52 10.89 -26.12 2.76
CA ILE A 52 12.13 -26.60 2.16
C ILE A 52 12.75 -25.53 1.26
N PHE A 53 11.94 -24.86 0.42
CA PHE A 53 12.45 -23.75 -0.40
C PHE A 53 13.03 -22.63 0.46
N LYS A 54 12.41 -22.34 1.61
CA LYS A 54 12.94 -21.37 2.56
C LYS A 54 14.30 -21.80 3.15
N LEU A 55 14.54 -23.11 3.35
CA LEU A 55 15.84 -23.61 3.79
C LEU A 55 16.94 -23.46 2.73
N ILE A 56 16.57 -23.39 1.44
CA ILE A 56 17.52 -23.20 0.34
C ILE A 56 17.91 -21.71 0.22
N THR A 57 16.99 -20.80 0.52
CA THR A 57 17.27 -19.35 0.56
C THR A 57 18.00 -18.98 1.84
N LYS A 58 19.18 -18.38 1.72
CA LYS A 58 19.94 -17.91 2.89
C LYS A 58 19.26 -16.70 3.52
N THR A 59 19.10 -16.73 4.84
CA THR A 59 18.80 -15.55 5.64
C THR A 59 20.08 -14.72 5.77
N VAL A 60 19.95 -13.40 5.69
CA VAL A 60 21.07 -12.47 5.76
C VAL A 60 20.96 -11.68 7.06
N ASP A 61 21.95 -11.82 7.93
CA ASP A 61 22.03 -11.05 9.19
C ASP A 61 22.78 -9.75 8.93
N VAL A 62 22.06 -8.65 8.80
CA VAL A 62 22.62 -7.32 8.51
C VAL A 62 23.10 -6.69 9.82
N PRO A 63 24.40 -6.35 9.97
CA PRO A 63 24.93 -5.79 11.21
C PRO A 63 24.58 -4.31 11.37
N ALA A 64 24.65 -3.78 12.59
CA ALA A 64 24.41 -2.36 12.85
C ALA A 64 25.46 -1.43 12.17
N GLY A 65 25.01 -0.28 11.66
CA GLY A 65 25.84 0.73 11.00
C GLY A 65 25.28 1.19 9.66
N TRP A 66 26.16 1.64 8.75
CA TRP A 66 25.80 1.85 7.34
C TRP A 66 25.93 0.52 6.61
N SER A 67 24.84 -0.24 6.63
CA SER A 67 24.78 -1.61 6.13
C SER A 67 23.48 -1.82 5.36
N ASP A 68 23.50 -2.75 4.43
CA ASP A 68 22.30 -3.23 3.78
C ASP A 68 22.43 -4.72 3.44
N ASP A 69 21.38 -5.26 2.83
CA ASP A 69 21.33 -6.60 2.29
C ASP A 69 21.63 -6.58 0.79
N ALA A 70 22.73 -5.93 0.36
CA ALA A 70 23.17 -5.72 -1.04
C ALA A 70 23.00 -6.95 -1.96
N ASP A 71 21.80 -7.19 -2.45
CA ASP A 71 21.36 -8.33 -3.26
C ASP A 71 20.99 -9.61 -2.52
N ASN A 72 20.46 -9.52 -1.30
CA ASN A 72 19.81 -10.62 -0.57
C ASN A 72 20.70 -11.87 -0.36
N THR A 73 22.01 -11.73 -0.54
CA THR A 73 22.96 -12.85 -0.63
C THR A 73 24.09 -12.78 0.39
N ALA A 74 24.46 -11.57 0.84
CA ALA A 74 25.47 -11.35 1.87
C ALA A 74 25.17 -10.11 2.71
N SER A 75 25.57 -10.15 3.98
CA SER A 75 25.53 -8.99 4.87
C SER A 75 26.74 -8.11 4.60
N THR A 76 26.53 -6.85 4.24
CA THR A 76 27.62 -5.93 3.95
C THR A 76 27.59 -4.74 4.90
N ARG A 77 28.77 -4.40 5.44
CA ARG A 77 29.00 -3.19 6.22
C ARG A 77 29.86 -2.26 5.41
N TYR A 78 29.45 -1.01 5.33
CA TYR A 78 30.10 0.00 4.53
C TYR A 78 30.62 1.14 5.40
N ASN A 79 31.62 1.85 4.89
CA ASN A 79 31.91 3.18 5.38
C ASN A 79 30.85 4.15 4.83
N LEU A 80 30.71 5.31 5.48
CA LEU A 80 29.73 6.33 5.08
C LEU A 80 29.92 6.78 3.61
N PHE A 81 31.17 6.76 3.13
CA PHE A 81 31.57 7.20 1.79
C PHE A 81 31.85 6.02 0.83
N GLN A 82 31.15 4.90 1.00
CA GLN A 82 31.41 3.72 0.18
C GLN A 82 31.10 4.01 -1.30
N PRO A 83 32.07 3.83 -2.22
CA PRO A 83 31.91 4.18 -3.64
C PRO A 83 30.89 3.29 -4.38
N THR A 84 30.55 2.11 -3.86
CA THR A 84 29.62 1.15 -4.51
C THR A 84 28.14 1.56 -4.40
N GLY A 85 27.83 2.85 -4.53
CA GLY A 85 26.47 3.35 -4.76
C GLY A 85 26.00 3.09 -6.21
N PRO A 86 24.83 3.61 -6.61
CA PRO A 86 24.41 3.53 -8.01
C PRO A 86 25.46 4.23 -8.90
N SER A 87 26.03 3.48 -9.85
CA SER A 87 26.92 4.02 -10.87
C SER A 87 26.10 4.71 -11.96
N PHE A 88 26.46 5.95 -12.29
CA PHE A 88 25.89 6.67 -13.42
C PHE A 88 26.93 6.73 -14.54
N GLU A 89 26.54 6.38 -15.76
CA GLU A 89 27.43 6.21 -16.93
C GLU A 89 28.14 7.52 -17.39
N TRP A 90 27.78 8.66 -16.79
CA TRP A 90 28.24 10.02 -17.15
C TRP A 90 28.87 10.79 -15.97
N VAL A 91 29.07 10.12 -14.83
CA VAL A 91 29.86 10.66 -13.72
C VAL A 91 31.08 9.76 -13.56
N ASP A 92 32.26 10.26 -13.87
CA ASP A 92 33.55 9.53 -13.77
C ASP A 92 33.97 9.23 -12.32
N VAL A 93 33.03 9.30 -11.38
CA VAL A 93 33.26 9.09 -9.94
C VAL A 93 32.08 8.32 -9.34
N ASP A 94 32.41 7.22 -8.71
CA ASP A 94 31.52 6.43 -7.85
C ASP A 94 30.89 7.30 -6.74
N LEU A 95 29.57 7.52 -6.80
CA LEU A 95 28.85 8.27 -5.76
C LEU A 95 28.74 7.45 -4.47
N PRO A 96 28.97 8.08 -3.30
CA PRO A 96 28.90 7.36 -2.05
C PRO A 96 27.48 6.83 -1.76
N LYS A 97 27.39 5.56 -1.40
CA LYS A 97 26.13 4.82 -1.18
C LYS A 97 25.22 5.44 -0.12
N PHE A 98 25.81 6.11 0.87
CA PHE A 98 25.07 6.68 2.01
C PHE A 98 25.22 8.21 2.13
N ALA A 99 26.28 8.82 1.62
CA ALA A 99 26.40 10.28 1.63
C ALA A 99 25.75 10.86 0.37
N MET A 100 24.63 11.56 0.51
CA MET A 100 23.96 12.26 -0.59
C MET A 100 24.05 13.78 -0.37
N TYR A 101 23.97 14.58 -1.42
CA TYR A 101 23.81 16.01 -1.28
C TYR A 101 22.37 16.35 -0.86
N GLU A 102 22.21 17.37 0.00
CA GLU A 102 20.89 17.92 0.31
C GLU A 102 20.14 18.30 -0.97
N SER A 103 18.91 17.81 -1.08
CA SER A 103 18.04 18.18 -2.19
C SER A 103 17.61 19.64 -2.05
N THR A 104 17.64 20.36 -3.16
CA THR A 104 17.17 21.73 -3.23
C THR A 104 15.64 21.80 -3.17
N MET A 105 15.11 22.95 -2.74
CA MET A 105 13.67 23.20 -2.77
C MET A 105 13.12 23.11 -4.20
N THR A 106 13.89 23.53 -5.21
CA THR A 106 13.55 23.36 -6.63
C THR A 106 13.38 21.87 -6.99
N GLY A 107 14.30 21.02 -6.55
CA GLY A 107 14.19 19.57 -6.72
C GLY A 107 13.00 18.96 -6.00
N LEU A 108 12.71 19.40 -4.78
CA LEU A 108 11.51 18.98 -4.06
C LEU A 108 10.23 19.37 -4.80
N MET A 109 10.14 20.61 -5.27
CA MET A 109 8.97 21.12 -6.00
C MET A 109 8.71 20.35 -7.29
N LEU A 110 9.77 20.03 -8.03
CA LEU A 110 9.71 19.17 -9.21
C LEU A 110 9.31 17.73 -8.85
N LYS A 111 9.74 17.23 -7.69
CA LYS A 111 9.31 15.91 -7.20
C LYS A 111 7.84 15.90 -6.76
N LEU A 112 7.31 16.98 -6.22
CA LEU A 112 5.91 17.07 -5.80
C LEU A 112 4.95 17.09 -6.99
N SER A 113 5.40 17.56 -8.17
CA SER A 113 4.64 17.42 -9.43
C SER A 113 4.65 15.97 -9.98
N LEU A 114 5.62 15.16 -9.54
CA LEU A 114 5.74 13.69 -9.49
C LEU A 114 4.49 12.84 -9.19
N SER A 115 3.39 12.91 -9.95
CA SER A 115 2.29 11.93 -9.85
C SER A 115 2.19 11.06 -11.09
N ARG A 116 2.23 9.73 -10.91
CA ARG A 116 2.24 8.66 -11.94
C ARG A 116 1.75 9.12 -13.31
N MET A 117 2.66 9.01 -14.30
CA MET A 117 2.69 9.25 -15.76
C MET A 117 1.39 9.20 -16.62
N ALA A 118 0.20 9.29 -16.05
CA ALA A 118 -1.03 9.48 -16.79
C ALA A 118 -1.34 10.98 -16.83
N CYS A 119 -1.44 11.57 -18.04
CA CYS A 119 -1.98 12.91 -18.36
C CYS A 119 -0.99 14.07 -18.65
N GLY A 120 0.33 13.87 -18.70
CA GLY A 120 1.26 14.97 -19.04
C GLY A 120 1.33 16.11 -17.99
N VAL A 121 0.62 15.98 -16.87
CA VAL A 121 0.65 16.87 -15.69
C VAL A 121 2.07 17.11 -15.16
N LEU A 122 2.94 16.12 -15.36
CA LEU A 122 4.35 16.11 -14.94
C LEU A 122 5.19 17.17 -15.67
N ALA A 123 5.11 17.17 -16.99
CA ALA A 123 5.87 18.05 -17.88
C ALA A 123 5.49 19.53 -17.65
N GLY A 124 4.19 19.80 -17.52
CA GLY A 124 3.68 21.16 -17.33
C GLY A 124 3.71 21.70 -15.90
N GLY A 125 4.07 20.89 -14.89
CA GLY A 125 4.03 21.31 -13.48
C GLY A 125 2.63 21.75 -13.03
N LEU A 126 1.58 21.04 -13.44
CA LEU A 126 0.18 21.41 -13.17
C LEU A 126 -0.29 20.87 -11.81
N VAL A 127 0.09 21.54 -10.72
CA VAL A 127 -0.16 21.06 -9.34
C VAL A 127 -1.24 21.84 -8.59
N ASP A 128 -1.80 22.90 -9.20
CA ASP A 128 -2.80 23.73 -8.55
C ASP A 128 -4.12 22.96 -8.38
N THR A 129 -4.74 23.14 -7.22
CA THR A 129 -6.00 22.50 -6.84
C THR A 129 -7.20 23.40 -7.13
N ASN A 130 -6.98 24.68 -7.41
CA ASN A 130 -8.02 25.61 -7.81
C ASN A 130 -8.36 25.42 -9.30
N THR A 131 -9.56 24.90 -9.59
CA THR A 131 -10.03 24.66 -10.97
C THR A 131 -10.10 25.89 -11.86
N SER A 132 -10.08 27.09 -11.29
CA SER A 132 -10.06 28.35 -12.04
C SER A 132 -8.65 28.78 -12.48
N SER A 133 -7.62 28.12 -11.95
CA SER A 133 -6.22 28.42 -12.29
C SER A 133 -5.84 27.77 -13.62
N PRO A 134 -5.09 28.48 -14.50
CA PRO A 134 -4.57 27.90 -15.74
C PRO A 134 -3.56 26.76 -15.48
N PHE A 135 -3.09 26.65 -14.24
CA PHE A 135 -2.09 25.66 -13.80
C PHE A 135 -2.71 24.52 -12.98
N SER A 136 -4.03 24.40 -13.04
CA SER A 136 -4.76 23.35 -12.35
C SER A 136 -4.62 22.00 -13.02
N VAL A 137 -4.73 20.94 -12.22
CA VAL A 137 -4.78 19.57 -12.74
C VAL A 137 -5.96 19.46 -13.73
N PRO A 138 -5.75 19.03 -14.99
CA PRO A 138 -6.82 18.90 -15.98
C PRO A 138 -7.95 18.00 -15.49
N THR A 139 -9.19 18.36 -15.82
CA THR A 139 -10.40 17.64 -15.38
C THR A 139 -10.44 16.19 -15.84
N GLU A 140 -9.82 15.88 -16.98
CA GLU A 140 -9.63 14.51 -17.52
C GLU A 140 -8.86 13.59 -16.55
N CYS A 141 -8.15 14.20 -15.60
CA CYS A 141 -7.17 13.55 -14.74
C CYS A 141 -7.54 13.66 -13.26
N ALA A 142 -8.70 14.28 -12.98
CA ALA A 142 -9.27 14.58 -11.66
C ALA A 142 -9.67 13.36 -10.80
N GLY A 143 -9.36 12.13 -11.23
CA GLY A 143 -9.50 10.90 -10.44
C GLY A 143 -8.36 9.89 -10.64
N LYS A 144 -7.33 10.27 -11.40
CA LYS A 144 -6.14 9.43 -11.67
C LYS A 144 -4.89 9.98 -10.98
N VAL A 145 -4.88 11.29 -10.76
CA VAL A 145 -3.75 12.06 -10.26
C VAL A 145 -4.22 12.86 -9.05
N VAL A 146 -3.47 12.76 -7.95
CA VAL A 146 -3.68 13.58 -6.75
C VAL A 146 -2.32 14.22 -6.44
N PRO A 147 -2.21 15.56 -6.47
CA PRO A 147 -0.94 16.23 -6.26
C PRO A 147 -0.48 16.10 -4.81
N TYR A 148 0.84 16.12 -4.61
CA TYR A 148 1.42 16.29 -3.30
C TYR A 148 1.63 17.78 -3.00
N LYS A 149 1.33 18.19 -1.77
CA LYS A 149 1.46 19.57 -1.30
C LYS A 149 2.21 19.68 0.02
N ILE A 150 2.76 20.85 0.29
CA ILE A 150 3.31 21.23 1.59
C ILE A 150 2.20 21.91 2.40
N GLY A 151 1.88 21.36 3.58
CA GLY A 151 0.92 21.97 4.49
C GLY A 151 1.51 23.17 5.21
N VAL A 152 0.77 24.27 5.36
CA VAL A 152 1.18 25.42 6.18
C VAL A 152 0.05 25.76 7.15
N ALA A 153 0.37 25.85 8.45
CA ALA A 153 -0.57 26.21 9.50
C ALA A 153 0.09 27.14 10.54
N PRO A 154 -0.66 28.06 11.18
CA PRO A 154 -2.04 28.46 10.88
C PRO A 154 -2.14 29.38 9.64
N ASP A 155 -3.30 29.47 9.02
CA ASP A 155 -3.59 30.41 7.94
C ASP A 155 -3.84 31.82 8.49
N ASN A 156 -2.83 32.68 8.42
CA ASN A 156 -2.90 34.05 8.91
C ASN A 156 -2.07 34.99 8.01
N ALA A 157 -2.09 36.30 8.31
CA ALA A 157 -1.34 37.28 7.53
C ALA A 157 0.16 36.98 7.47
N PHE A 158 0.75 36.45 8.54
CA PHE A 158 2.16 36.06 8.57
C PHE A 158 2.46 34.89 7.63
N THR A 159 1.69 33.81 7.66
CA THR A 159 1.95 32.64 6.81
C THR A 159 1.57 32.86 5.36
N ARG A 160 0.44 33.54 5.11
CA ARG A 160 -0.12 33.75 3.76
C ARG A 160 0.51 34.93 3.03
N ASN A 161 0.51 36.11 3.64
CA ASN A 161 0.90 37.35 2.95
C ASN A 161 2.39 37.67 3.10
N TYR A 162 3.05 37.16 4.13
CA TYR A 162 4.47 37.41 4.38
C TYR A 162 5.35 36.21 3.98
N PHE A 163 5.21 35.06 4.67
CA PHE A 163 6.03 33.87 4.41
C PHE A 163 5.81 33.30 3.02
N ALA A 164 4.58 32.92 2.66
CA ALA A 164 4.31 32.27 1.38
C ALA A 164 4.55 33.19 0.17
N GLU A 165 4.27 34.50 0.28
CA GLU A 165 4.60 35.45 -0.79
C GLU A 165 6.12 35.64 -0.94
N ALA A 166 6.87 35.75 0.17
CA ALA A 166 8.33 35.78 0.10
C ALA A 166 8.89 34.52 -0.55
N MET A 167 8.38 33.34 -0.17
CA MET A 167 8.79 32.08 -0.77
C MET A 167 8.38 31.97 -2.25
N ASN A 168 7.24 32.53 -2.64
CA ASN A 168 6.79 32.55 -4.03
C ASN A 168 7.67 33.44 -4.91
N LEU A 169 8.19 34.55 -4.37
CA LEU A 169 9.15 35.41 -5.06
C LEU A 169 10.53 34.74 -5.17
N TRP A 170 10.93 33.94 -4.17
CA TRP A 170 12.14 33.12 -4.20
C TRP A 170 12.05 31.89 -5.10
N TYR A 171 10.89 31.25 -5.17
CA TYR A 171 10.63 30.05 -5.96
C TYR A 171 9.41 30.25 -6.86
N PRO A 172 9.54 31.11 -7.89
CA PRO A 172 8.47 31.33 -8.86
C PRO A 172 8.32 30.12 -9.78
N ARG A 173 7.26 30.13 -10.61
CA ARG A 173 7.11 29.16 -11.69
C ARG A 173 8.23 29.39 -12.72
N LEU A 174 8.95 28.32 -13.08
CA LEU A 174 10.10 28.42 -13.96
C LEU A 174 10.06 27.35 -15.04
N ASP A 175 10.15 27.77 -16.30
CA ASP A 175 10.29 26.87 -17.44
C ASP A 175 11.77 26.51 -17.58
N LEU A 176 12.11 25.26 -17.27
CA LEU A 176 13.47 24.73 -17.30
C LEU A 176 13.84 24.20 -18.68
N MET A 177 12.87 23.69 -19.43
CA MET A 177 13.04 23.25 -20.82
C MET A 177 11.78 23.58 -21.62
N ASN A 178 11.97 24.12 -22.81
CA ASN A 178 10.87 24.42 -23.74
C ASN A 178 11.27 23.94 -25.14
N SER A 179 10.92 22.68 -25.45
CA SER A 179 11.05 22.11 -26.79
C SER A 179 9.67 21.93 -27.41
N THR A 180 9.59 21.80 -28.73
CA THR A 180 8.34 21.60 -29.49
C THR A 180 7.56 20.35 -29.08
N THR A 181 8.19 19.40 -28.38
CA THR A 181 7.62 18.12 -27.97
C THR A 181 7.55 17.90 -26.46
N GLU A 182 8.35 18.63 -25.67
CA GLU A 182 8.47 18.43 -24.21
C GLU A 182 8.72 19.78 -23.52
N THR A 183 7.85 20.11 -22.56
CA THR A 183 8.03 21.24 -21.64
C THR A 183 8.37 20.69 -20.26
N LEU A 184 9.36 21.26 -19.58
CA LEU A 184 9.65 20.95 -18.18
C LEU A 184 9.50 22.24 -17.39
N THR A 185 8.41 22.34 -16.65
CA THR A 185 8.11 23.51 -15.82
C THR A 185 8.14 23.14 -14.36
N ASN A 186 8.97 23.83 -13.58
CA ASN A 186 8.95 23.75 -12.13
C ASN A 186 7.77 24.61 -11.60
N PRO A 187 6.84 24.04 -10.81
CA PRO A 187 5.73 24.80 -10.24
C PRO A 187 6.22 25.85 -9.22
N SER A 188 5.42 26.90 -9.02
CA SER A 188 5.71 27.91 -8.00
C SER A 188 5.44 27.38 -6.59
N PHE A 189 6.14 27.91 -5.59
CA PHE A 189 5.92 27.52 -4.18
C PHE A 189 4.46 27.65 -3.77
N LYS A 190 3.77 28.72 -4.21
CA LYS A 190 2.37 28.98 -3.88
C LYS A 190 1.40 27.95 -4.46
N GLU A 191 1.71 27.36 -5.61
CA GLU A 191 0.89 26.30 -6.22
C GLU A 191 1.01 24.96 -5.47
N SER A 192 2.19 24.69 -4.89
CA SER A 192 2.47 23.43 -4.17
C SER A 192 2.18 23.47 -2.67
N ILE A 193 1.62 24.56 -2.14
CA ILE A 193 1.22 24.63 -0.72
C ILE A 193 -0.30 24.48 -0.54
N GLN A 194 -0.68 24.02 0.64
CA GLN A 194 -2.05 23.99 1.13
C GLN A 194 -2.08 24.61 2.52
N PHE A 195 -2.91 25.65 2.70
CA PHE A 195 -3.09 26.29 4.00
C PHE A 195 -4.14 25.55 4.83
N PHE A 196 -3.94 25.59 6.14
CA PHE A 196 -4.86 25.08 7.15
C PHE A 196 -5.04 26.13 8.25
N ASP A 197 -6.29 26.35 8.68
CA ASP A 197 -6.62 27.37 9.67
C ASP A 197 -5.84 27.18 10.98
N THR A 198 -5.66 25.94 11.41
CA THR A 198 -4.96 25.58 12.65
C THR A 198 -4.17 24.28 12.51
N ASN A 199 -3.27 24.03 13.46
CA ASN A 199 -2.55 22.76 13.58
C ASN A 199 -3.49 21.55 13.78
N ASP A 200 -4.59 21.76 14.49
CA ASP A 200 -5.62 20.73 14.71
C ASP A 200 -6.37 20.44 13.41
N ALA A 201 -6.74 21.47 12.63
CA ALA A 201 -7.38 21.29 11.33
C ALA A 201 -6.52 20.50 10.34
N LEU A 202 -5.20 20.73 10.34
CA LEU A 202 -4.24 19.92 9.59
C LEU A 202 -4.27 18.45 10.04
N THR A 203 -4.29 18.21 11.35
CA THR A 203 -4.29 16.87 11.93
C THR A 203 -5.59 16.13 11.64
N ASP A 204 -6.73 16.80 11.74
CA ASP A 204 -8.05 16.25 11.44
C ASP A 204 -8.21 15.96 9.94
N TYR A 205 -7.65 16.82 9.10
CA TYR A 205 -7.59 16.59 7.66
C TYR A 205 -6.80 15.31 7.31
N MET A 206 -5.62 15.12 7.89
CA MET A 206 -4.80 13.92 7.67
C MET A 206 -5.47 12.63 8.17
N LYS A 207 -6.35 12.73 9.18
CA LYS A 207 -7.12 11.59 9.71
C LYS A 207 -8.44 11.35 8.96
N SER A 208 -8.83 12.26 8.07
CA SER A 208 -10.12 12.19 7.38
C SER A 208 -10.13 11.11 6.30
N ASN A 209 -11.30 10.52 6.06
CA ASN A 209 -11.52 9.53 5.00
C ASN A 209 -11.41 10.13 3.59
N THR A 210 -11.20 11.44 3.44
CA THR A 210 -11.08 12.12 2.15
C THR A 210 -9.63 12.51 1.82
N TYR A 211 -8.68 12.21 2.71
CA TYR A 211 -7.27 12.52 2.55
C TYR A 211 -6.68 11.81 1.33
N GLY A 212 -6.17 12.58 0.36
CA GLY A 212 -5.49 12.03 -0.81
C GLY A 212 -6.38 11.31 -1.81
N ASP A 213 -7.71 11.47 -1.71
CA ASP A 213 -8.69 10.78 -2.57
C ASP A 213 -9.02 11.54 -3.86
N LYS A 214 -8.97 12.88 -3.85
CA LYS A 214 -9.37 13.74 -4.97
C LYS A 214 -8.41 14.91 -5.11
N VAL A 215 -8.41 15.59 -6.26
CA VAL A 215 -7.60 16.81 -6.47
C VAL A 215 -7.91 17.89 -5.41
N GLY A 216 -9.18 18.06 -5.03
CA GLY A 216 -9.58 19.01 -3.98
C GLY A 216 -9.16 18.61 -2.55
N SER A 217 -8.66 17.38 -2.37
CA SER A 217 -8.12 16.88 -1.11
C SER A 217 -6.73 16.25 -1.35
N PRO A 218 -5.70 17.10 -1.58
CA PRO A 218 -4.36 16.66 -1.97
C PRO A 218 -3.62 15.91 -0.86
N LYS A 219 -2.58 15.17 -1.23
CA LYS A 219 -1.71 14.49 -0.25
C LYS A 219 -0.74 15.50 0.34
N ILE A 220 -0.52 15.46 1.65
CA ILE A 220 0.46 16.33 2.31
C ILE A 220 1.79 15.59 2.42
N TYR A 221 2.82 16.09 1.73
CA TYR A 221 4.17 15.52 1.75
C TYR A 221 4.90 15.85 3.06
N ALA A 222 4.83 17.13 3.44
CA ALA A 222 5.39 17.70 4.65
C ALA A 222 4.50 18.86 5.10
N ALA A 223 4.55 19.25 6.37
CA ALA A 223 3.88 20.45 6.84
C ALA A 223 4.79 21.32 7.72
N ILE A 224 4.61 22.63 7.59
CA ILE A 224 5.26 23.66 8.40
C ILE A 224 4.17 24.22 9.33
N VAL A 225 4.37 24.03 10.64
CA VAL A 225 3.45 24.51 11.67
C VAL A 225 4.16 25.61 12.43
N PHE A 226 3.65 26.84 12.36
CA PHE A 226 4.13 27.94 13.18
C PHE A 226 3.35 27.95 14.50
N ASP A 227 4.03 27.61 15.58
CA ASP A 227 3.47 27.58 16.94
C ASP A 227 3.40 29.00 17.51
N SER A 228 4.38 29.85 17.18
CA SER A 228 4.39 31.28 17.53
C SER A 228 5.03 32.11 16.42
N ALA A 229 4.34 33.16 15.96
CA ALA A 229 4.82 34.07 14.94
C ALA A 229 4.32 35.52 15.18
N PRO A 230 5.06 36.55 14.73
CA PRO A 230 4.62 37.94 14.80
C PRO A 230 3.30 38.19 14.07
N SER A 231 2.53 39.17 14.53
CA SER A 231 1.22 39.51 13.97
C SER A 231 1.05 41.02 13.84
N GLY A 232 0.21 41.47 12.89
CA GLY A 232 -0.05 42.89 12.66
C GLY A 232 1.21 43.65 12.24
N ASP A 233 1.49 44.76 12.94
CA ASP A 233 2.64 45.63 12.66
C ASP A 233 3.99 45.04 13.12
N ASP A 234 3.97 43.99 13.95
CA ASP A 234 5.18 43.30 14.39
C ASP A 234 5.76 42.36 13.29
N ILE A 235 5.01 42.12 12.21
CA ILE A 235 5.50 41.34 11.07
C ILE A 235 6.68 42.08 10.43
N GLY A 236 7.78 41.35 10.17
CA GLY A 236 9.00 41.97 9.67
C GLY A 236 9.77 42.78 10.73
N THR A 237 9.46 42.60 12.02
CA THR A 237 10.29 43.08 13.15
C THR A 237 10.98 41.93 13.89
N PHE A 238 12.05 42.22 14.63
CA PHE A 238 12.83 41.21 15.34
C PHE A 238 11.98 40.58 16.46
N GLY A 239 11.67 39.30 16.30
CA GLY A 239 10.89 38.53 17.27
C GLY A 239 11.26 37.06 17.27
N SER A 240 10.87 36.35 18.32
CA SER A 240 11.00 34.90 18.38
C SER A 240 9.94 34.25 17.49
N ILE A 241 10.35 33.29 16.67
CA ILE A 241 9.45 32.46 15.87
C ILE A 241 9.64 31.02 16.31
N GLU A 242 8.56 30.38 16.72
CA GLU A 242 8.53 28.97 17.08
C GLU A 242 7.81 28.21 15.98
N TYR A 243 8.46 27.17 15.45
CA TYR A 243 7.91 26.37 14.36
C TYR A 243 8.31 24.91 14.49
N SER A 244 7.44 24.05 13.98
CA SER A 244 7.58 22.61 13.93
C SER A 244 7.46 22.12 12.48
N LEU A 245 8.37 21.25 12.04
CA LEU A 245 8.29 20.56 10.75
C LEU A 245 7.69 19.18 10.95
N ARG A 246 6.59 18.89 10.27
CA ARG A 246 5.93 17.59 10.25
C ARG A 246 6.27 16.88 8.96
N LEU A 247 7.13 15.87 9.05
CA LEU A 247 7.58 15.10 7.90
C LEU A 247 6.94 13.71 7.92
N ASN A 248 6.66 13.16 6.75
CA ASN A 248 6.15 11.81 6.66
C ASN A 248 7.22 10.80 7.13
N ALA A 249 6.96 10.15 8.26
CA ALA A 249 7.80 9.11 8.85
C ALA A 249 7.23 7.69 8.63
N THR A 250 6.39 7.50 7.61
CA THR A 250 5.90 6.17 7.21
C THR A 250 6.65 5.73 5.95
N ARG A 251 7.31 4.56 5.99
CA ARG A 251 7.97 3.97 4.81
C ARG A 251 7.23 2.72 4.37
N GLY A 252 6.31 2.87 3.40
CA GLY A 252 5.64 1.77 2.73
C GLY A 252 4.82 0.84 3.63
N ASP A 253 4.09 -0.10 3.01
CA ASP A 253 3.11 -0.99 3.67
C ASP A 253 3.74 -2.09 4.58
N GLY A 254 4.99 -1.95 5.00
CA GLY A 254 5.69 -2.93 5.85
C GLY A 254 5.41 -2.71 7.35
N ARG A 255 4.80 -3.69 8.02
CA ARG A 255 4.37 -3.61 9.43
C ARG A 255 5.48 -3.35 10.46
N ASP A 256 6.76 -3.55 10.13
CA ASP A 256 7.89 -3.43 11.05
C ASP A 256 8.92 -2.37 10.63
N SER A 257 8.59 -1.53 9.66
CA SER A 257 9.50 -0.49 9.16
C SER A 257 9.19 0.85 9.82
N VAL A 258 9.93 1.20 10.87
CA VAL A 258 9.89 2.56 11.44
C VAL A 258 10.42 3.50 10.35
N GLY A 259 9.53 4.28 9.73
CA GLY A 259 10.00 5.28 8.78
C GLY A 259 10.83 6.32 9.53
N ARG A 260 11.95 6.68 8.91
CA ARG A 260 12.93 7.55 9.54
C ARG A 260 12.40 8.97 9.56
N VAL A 261 12.18 9.54 10.75
CA VAL A 261 12.00 10.99 10.90
C VAL A 261 13.34 11.63 10.54
N PRO A 262 13.42 12.48 9.51
CA PRO A 262 14.62 13.28 9.27
C PRO A 262 14.80 14.20 10.47
N THR A 263 15.90 14.05 11.22
CA THR A 263 16.25 15.03 12.26
C THR A 263 17.07 16.13 11.62
N THR A 264 16.69 17.37 11.90
CA THR A 264 17.49 18.53 11.54
C THR A 264 18.64 18.65 12.54
N ASP A 265 19.85 18.23 12.15
CA ASP A 265 21.05 18.59 12.91
C ASP A 265 21.32 20.09 12.70
N GLY A 266 20.82 20.92 13.61
CA GLY A 266 21.37 22.25 13.92
C GLY A 266 21.36 23.36 12.84
N GLY A 267 21.01 23.13 11.58
CA GLY A 267 21.00 24.22 10.60
C GLY A 267 20.47 23.84 9.21
N LEU A 268 19.92 24.85 8.52
CA LEU A 268 19.58 24.88 7.08
C LEU A 268 18.12 24.55 6.67
N THR A 269 17.09 24.81 7.48
CA THR A 269 15.70 24.73 6.99
C THR A 269 15.33 25.94 6.10
N LEU A 270 14.35 25.77 5.21
CA LEU A 270 13.75 26.86 4.44
C LEU A 270 13.28 28.01 5.36
N VAL A 271 12.65 27.66 6.48
CA VAL A 271 12.18 28.61 7.49
C VAL A 271 13.35 29.35 8.12
N THR A 272 14.46 28.67 8.41
CA THR A 272 15.67 29.33 8.92
C THR A 272 16.20 30.36 7.91
N ARG A 273 16.26 30.04 6.61
CA ARG A 273 16.69 31.01 5.56
C ARG A 273 15.75 32.22 5.47
N PHE A 274 14.45 31.98 5.59
CA PHE A 274 13.45 33.04 5.62
C PHE A 274 13.62 33.96 6.84
N VAL A 275 13.77 33.37 8.04
CA VAL A 275 13.91 34.11 9.30
C VAL A 275 15.26 34.85 9.37
N THR A 276 16.33 34.30 8.81
CA THR A 276 17.63 35.00 8.75
C THR A 276 17.60 36.17 7.78
N CYS A 277 17.08 35.97 6.56
CA CYS A 277 16.90 37.03 5.57
C CYS A 277 16.00 38.15 6.08
N MET A 278 14.88 37.75 6.69
CA MET A 278 13.86 38.66 7.20
C MET A 278 13.44 39.67 6.11
N PRO A 279 12.67 39.23 5.11
CA PRO A 279 12.25 40.10 4.02
C PRO A 279 11.58 41.38 4.52
N GLU A 280 11.76 42.49 3.82
CA GLU A 280 11.06 43.73 4.10
C GLU A 280 9.54 43.51 4.08
N TRP A 281 8.86 44.07 5.07
CA TRP A 281 7.41 44.01 5.22
C TRP A 281 6.83 45.41 5.14
N ASN A 282 5.80 45.57 4.30
CA ASN A 282 5.00 46.78 4.25
C ASN A 282 3.65 46.52 4.92
N SER A 283 3.48 47.03 6.14
CA SER A 283 2.25 46.84 6.91
C SER A 283 1.02 47.49 6.28
N ALA A 284 1.18 48.60 5.53
CA ALA A 284 0.08 49.32 4.91
C ALA A 284 -0.59 48.51 3.77
N ASN A 285 0.21 47.78 2.98
CA ASN A 285 -0.27 46.99 1.86
C ASN A 285 -0.29 45.47 2.13
N GLN A 286 0.12 45.06 3.34
CA GLN A 286 0.32 43.67 3.73
C GLN A 286 1.11 42.87 2.69
N SER A 287 2.23 43.44 2.23
CA SER A 287 3.06 42.85 1.17
C SER A 287 4.54 42.86 1.52
N THR A 288 5.30 41.98 0.85
CA THR A 288 6.75 41.88 1.00
C THR A 288 7.46 42.11 -0.32
N THR A 289 8.60 42.78 -0.29
CA THR A 289 9.45 43.05 -1.46
C THR A 289 10.52 41.98 -1.66
N CYS A 290 10.57 40.95 -0.81
CA CYS A 290 11.53 39.83 -0.86
C CYS A 290 13.01 40.22 -0.63
N ILE A 291 13.30 41.52 -0.50
CA ILE A 291 14.61 42.05 -0.17
C ILE A 291 14.88 41.81 1.31
N CYS A 292 16.01 41.17 1.62
CA CYS A 292 16.42 40.91 2.99
C CYS A 292 16.79 42.21 3.70
N GLN A 293 16.19 42.44 4.88
CA GLN A 293 16.58 43.56 5.74
C GLN A 293 18.05 43.43 6.21
N ARG A 294 18.55 42.20 6.28
CA ARG A 294 19.95 41.89 6.60
C ARG A 294 20.71 41.54 5.33
N SER A 295 21.43 42.49 4.76
CA SER A 295 22.20 42.26 3.52
C SER A 295 23.26 41.15 3.65
N GLN A 296 23.76 40.88 4.86
CA GLN A 296 24.78 39.87 5.15
C GLN A 296 24.25 38.43 5.03
N THR A 297 22.93 38.24 4.91
CA THR A 297 22.34 36.92 4.70
C THR A 297 22.15 36.59 3.24
N THR A 298 22.41 37.52 2.32
CA THR A 298 22.45 37.24 0.89
C THR A 298 23.90 37.25 0.42
N ALA A 299 24.37 36.17 -0.18
CA ALA A 299 25.70 36.13 -0.78
C ALA A 299 25.79 37.11 -1.96
N VAL A 300 26.92 37.80 -2.07
CA VAL A 300 27.16 38.70 -3.20
C VAL A 300 27.28 37.87 -4.48
N ALA A 301 26.55 38.26 -5.52
CA ALA A 301 26.60 37.58 -6.81
C ALA A 301 28.03 37.64 -7.38
N SER A 302 28.57 36.47 -7.72
CA SER A 302 29.85 36.30 -8.39
C SER A 302 29.75 35.11 -9.34
N THR A 303 30.48 35.16 -10.44
CA THR A 303 30.47 34.11 -11.46
C THR A 303 30.86 32.75 -10.88
N GLU A 304 31.86 32.73 -10.01
CA GLU A 304 32.37 31.50 -9.39
C GLU A 304 31.36 30.89 -8.42
N LEU A 305 30.67 31.74 -7.63
CA LEU A 305 29.62 31.27 -6.72
C LEU A 305 28.41 30.76 -7.50
N ASP A 306 27.98 31.49 -8.51
CA ASP A 306 26.79 31.14 -9.30
C ASP A 306 26.98 29.83 -10.05
N ASP A 307 28.17 29.60 -10.63
CA ASP A 307 28.50 28.33 -11.29
C ASP A 307 28.53 27.18 -10.26
N THR A 308 29.04 27.42 -9.05
CA THR A 308 29.00 26.43 -7.95
C THR A 308 27.56 26.09 -7.53
N LEU A 309 26.69 27.10 -7.41
CA LEU A 309 25.29 26.91 -7.04
C LEU A 309 24.48 26.17 -8.13
N LEU A 310 24.82 26.39 -9.41
CA LEU A 310 24.23 25.64 -10.52
C LEU A 310 24.69 24.19 -10.55
N ASP A 311 25.94 23.92 -10.17
CA ASP A 311 26.43 22.54 -10.04
C ASP A 311 25.68 21.77 -8.94
N VAL A 312 25.31 22.43 -7.84
CA VAL A 312 24.44 21.85 -6.80
C VAL A 312 23.08 21.41 -7.37
N LEU A 313 22.46 22.22 -8.24
CA LEU A 313 21.21 21.84 -8.92
C LEU A 313 21.41 20.69 -9.90
N SER A 314 22.53 20.67 -10.63
CA SER A 314 22.84 19.58 -11.56
C SER A 314 23.05 18.25 -10.81
N ASN A 315 23.57 18.31 -9.59
CA ASN A 315 23.86 17.16 -8.74
C ASN A 315 22.73 16.78 -7.77
N ASP A 316 21.61 17.50 -7.77
CA ASP A 316 20.45 17.22 -6.92
C ASP A 316 19.79 15.87 -7.26
N GLY A 317 19.72 14.99 -6.26
CA GLY A 317 19.13 13.66 -6.41
C GLY A 317 17.62 13.68 -6.76
N LEU A 318 16.86 14.67 -6.28
CA LEU A 318 15.42 14.76 -6.58
C LEU A 318 15.16 15.25 -8.01
N ILE A 319 16.00 16.15 -8.51
CA ILE A 319 15.92 16.59 -9.91
C ILE A 319 16.28 15.43 -10.83
N LYS A 320 17.35 14.69 -10.53
CA LYS A 320 17.74 13.48 -11.29
C LYS A 320 16.65 12.40 -11.28
N GLU A 321 16.01 12.15 -10.14
CA GLU A 321 14.87 11.23 -10.02
C GLU A 321 13.69 11.68 -10.88
N ALA A 322 13.35 12.98 -10.84
CA ALA A 322 12.26 13.55 -11.63
C ALA A 322 12.51 13.42 -13.14
N LEU A 323 13.74 13.71 -13.59
CA LEU A 323 14.15 13.59 -14.98
C LEU A 323 14.12 12.13 -15.47
N ASN A 324 14.58 11.19 -14.65
CA ASN A 324 14.48 9.75 -14.96
C ASN A 324 13.01 9.30 -15.10
N GLY A 325 12.11 9.82 -14.24
CA GLY A 325 10.67 9.59 -14.35
C GLY A 325 10.03 10.09 -15.65
N LEU A 326 10.68 11.04 -16.34
CA LEU A 326 10.27 11.58 -17.64
C LEU A 326 10.98 10.89 -18.82
N GLY A 327 11.88 9.93 -18.58
CA GLY A 327 12.68 9.30 -19.63
C GLY A 327 13.85 10.16 -20.13
N LEU A 328 14.16 11.26 -19.43
CA LEU A 328 15.26 12.19 -19.72
C LEU A 328 16.45 11.83 -18.80
N SER A 329 17.10 10.70 -19.05
CA SER A 329 18.10 10.12 -18.14
C SER A 329 19.50 10.75 -18.19
N ASP A 330 19.75 11.68 -19.10
CA ASP A 330 21.10 12.18 -19.40
C ASP A 330 21.41 13.48 -18.62
N SER A 331 22.36 13.43 -17.67
CA SER A 331 22.74 14.61 -16.87
C SER A 331 23.38 15.72 -17.71
N ALA A 332 23.97 15.36 -18.86
CA ALA A 332 24.46 16.32 -19.84
C ALA A 332 23.32 17.18 -20.41
N ALA A 333 22.09 16.65 -20.46
CA ALA A 333 20.93 17.41 -20.92
C ALA A 333 20.51 18.47 -19.90
N LEU A 334 20.60 18.20 -18.59
CA LEU A 334 20.26 19.18 -17.56
C LEU A 334 21.30 20.29 -17.44
N SER A 335 22.60 19.99 -17.45
CA SER A 335 23.64 21.02 -17.42
C SER A 335 23.60 21.89 -18.68
N THR A 336 23.36 21.28 -19.84
CA THR A 336 23.15 21.99 -21.12
C THR A 336 21.84 22.80 -21.11
N ALA A 337 20.76 22.27 -20.53
CA ALA A 337 19.50 22.99 -20.36
C ALA A 337 19.68 24.21 -19.43
N LEU A 338 20.32 24.03 -18.28
CA LEU A 338 20.67 25.11 -17.34
C LEU A 338 21.55 26.17 -18.00
N ALA A 339 22.49 25.77 -18.85
CA ALA A 339 23.34 26.69 -19.61
C ALA A 339 22.60 27.46 -20.72
N SER A 340 21.49 26.91 -21.24
CA SER A 340 20.66 27.52 -22.29
C SER A 340 19.47 28.33 -21.76
N LEU A 341 19.32 28.45 -20.44
CA LEU A 341 18.29 29.29 -19.83
C LEU A 341 18.48 30.78 -20.15
N SER A 342 17.36 31.50 -20.20
CA SER A 342 17.39 32.97 -20.28
C SER A 342 18.02 33.57 -19.00
N SER A 343 18.60 34.76 -19.13
CA SER A 343 19.22 35.47 -18.01
C SER A 343 18.26 35.70 -16.84
N SER A 344 16.97 35.94 -17.11
CA SER A 344 15.94 36.09 -16.09
C SER A 344 15.63 34.79 -15.34
N THR A 345 15.54 33.65 -16.05
CA THR A 345 15.24 32.36 -15.43
C THR A 345 16.44 31.86 -14.61
N ARG A 346 17.66 32.08 -15.12
CA ARG A 346 18.90 31.78 -14.39
C ARG A 346 18.99 32.58 -13.09
N GLU A 347 18.70 33.87 -13.11
CA GLU A 347 18.73 34.71 -11.91
C GLU A 347 17.64 34.32 -10.89
N ALA A 348 16.45 33.94 -11.37
CA ALA A 348 15.38 33.44 -10.51
C ALA A 348 15.74 32.12 -9.81
N LEU A 349 16.49 31.22 -10.45
CA LEU A 349 17.02 30.00 -9.82
C LEU A 349 18.12 30.30 -8.79
N LEU A 350 18.98 31.27 -9.08
CA LEU A 350 20.13 31.63 -8.25
C LEU A 350 19.74 32.44 -7.00
N THR A 351 18.72 33.31 -7.10
CA THR A 351 18.26 34.17 -5.99
C THR A 351 18.03 33.42 -4.67
N PRO A 352 17.18 32.38 -4.60
CA PRO A 352 17.00 31.59 -3.37
C PRO A 352 18.26 30.82 -2.97
N LEU A 353 19.04 30.43 -3.97
CA LEU A 353 20.31 29.74 -3.80
C LEU A 353 21.44 30.67 -3.38
N ARG A 354 21.25 31.99 -3.19
CA ARG A 354 22.24 32.88 -2.52
C ARG A 354 21.85 33.25 -1.08
N GLN A 355 20.67 32.84 -0.61
CA GLN A 355 20.17 33.12 0.74
C GLN A 355 20.76 32.19 1.82
N ALA A 356 21.51 32.77 2.76
CA ALA A 356 22.15 32.13 3.91
C ALA A 356 21.16 31.72 5.01
N PRO A 357 21.42 30.62 5.74
CA PRO A 357 22.61 29.78 5.65
C PRO A 357 22.60 28.86 4.41
N GLN A 358 23.76 28.80 3.76
CA GLN A 358 23.99 28.12 2.49
C GLN A 358 25.02 27.01 2.69
N PRO A 359 24.77 25.79 2.25
CA PRO A 359 25.84 24.82 2.19
C PRO A 359 26.78 25.17 1.05
N ILE A 360 28.03 25.54 1.36
CA ILE A 360 29.04 25.99 0.38
C ILE A 360 29.46 24.89 -0.62
N MET A 361 29.07 23.63 -0.40
CA MET A 361 29.38 22.48 -1.27
C MET A 361 28.18 21.54 -1.44
N GLY A 362 26.96 22.00 -1.10
CA GLY A 362 25.85 21.10 -0.77
C GLY A 362 26.13 20.37 0.55
N ALA A 363 25.21 20.41 1.51
CA ALA A 363 25.43 19.70 2.76
C ALA A 363 25.31 18.21 2.43
N THR A 364 26.34 17.43 2.75
CA THR A 364 26.25 15.98 2.62
C THR A 364 25.34 15.48 3.73
N VAL A 365 24.13 15.05 3.36
CA VAL A 365 23.24 14.33 4.26
C VAL A 365 23.55 12.85 4.20
N ALA A 366 23.64 12.27 5.38
CA ALA A 366 23.77 10.85 5.56
C ALA A 366 22.50 10.31 6.23
N PRO A 367 21.98 9.14 5.81
CA PRO A 367 21.09 8.39 6.67
C PRO A 367 21.84 8.09 7.96
N PHE A 368 21.18 8.19 9.12
CA PHE A 368 21.72 7.59 10.34
C PHE A 368 22.05 6.10 10.10
N PRO A 369 22.96 5.51 10.89
CA PRO A 369 23.14 4.07 10.88
C PRO A 369 21.82 3.33 11.15
N VAL A 370 21.69 2.11 10.65
CA VAL A 370 20.60 1.19 10.97
C VAL A 370 21.02 0.27 12.11
N ASP A 371 20.05 -0.19 12.90
CA ASP A 371 20.25 -1.27 13.86
C ASP A 371 20.41 -2.61 13.13
N ASP A 372 20.92 -3.63 13.81
CA ASP A 372 21.05 -4.96 13.25
C ASP A 372 19.68 -5.59 13.00
N TYR A 373 19.51 -6.22 11.83
CA TYR A 373 18.27 -6.90 11.46
C TYR A 373 18.53 -8.12 10.60
N THR A 374 17.61 -9.08 10.68
CA THR A 374 17.69 -10.31 9.87
C THR A 374 16.77 -10.20 8.65
N SER A 375 17.35 -10.12 7.46
CA SER A 375 16.61 -10.11 6.19
C SER A 375 16.36 -11.55 5.71
N SER A 376 15.09 -11.86 5.40
CA SER A 376 14.67 -13.14 4.84
C SER A 376 14.09 -12.94 3.43
N PRO A 377 14.94 -12.96 2.38
CA PRO A 377 14.52 -12.61 1.02
C PRO A 377 13.50 -13.57 0.41
N PHE A 378 13.41 -14.78 0.97
CA PHE A 378 12.40 -15.79 0.63
C PHE A 378 10.98 -15.20 0.53
N TYR A 379 10.55 -14.43 1.52
CA TYR A 379 9.18 -13.94 1.58
C TYR A 379 8.91 -12.87 0.52
N ALA A 380 9.90 -12.02 0.22
CA ALA A 380 9.79 -11.02 -0.85
C ALA A 380 9.70 -11.69 -2.23
N ASN A 381 10.54 -12.71 -2.48
CA ASN A 381 10.58 -13.44 -3.75
C ASN A 381 9.31 -14.27 -3.99
N VAL A 382 8.75 -14.85 -2.93
CA VAL A 382 7.56 -15.71 -3.04
C VAL A 382 6.27 -14.90 -2.96
N ALA A 383 6.28 -13.64 -2.49
CA ALA A 383 5.08 -12.83 -2.27
C ALA A 383 4.11 -12.79 -3.46
N SER A 384 4.62 -12.68 -4.69
CA SER A 384 3.80 -12.62 -5.92
C SER A 384 3.15 -13.97 -6.29
N VAL A 385 3.75 -15.08 -5.89
CA VAL A 385 3.32 -16.45 -6.26
C VAL A 385 2.66 -17.18 -5.08
N PHE A 386 2.80 -16.65 -3.87
CA PHE A 386 2.32 -17.27 -2.64
C PHE A 386 0.82 -17.59 -2.71
N SER A 387 0.01 -16.62 -3.14
CA SER A 387 -1.46 -16.76 -3.23
C SER A 387 -1.89 -17.84 -4.22
N ILE A 388 -1.26 -17.93 -5.41
CA ILE A 388 -1.65 -18.93 -6.42
C ILE A 388 -1.30 -20.35 -5.99
N VAL A 389 -0.17 -20.54 -5.29
CA VAL A 389 0.22 -21.84 -4.75
C VAL A 389 -0.80 -22.32 -3.72
N PHE A 390 -1.25 -21.44 -2.82
CA PHE A 390 -2.28 -21.80 -1.84
C PHE A 390 -3.62 -22.17 -2.47
N ILE A 391 -3.98 -21.59 -3.61
CA ILE A 391 -5.20 -21.96 -4.33
C ILE A 391 -5.03 -23.31 -5.01
N MET A 392 -3.89 -23.55 -5.66
CA MET A 392 -3.58 -24.81 -6.32
C MET A 392 -3.68 -26.01 -5.36
N VAL A 393 -3.24 -25.80 -4.12
CA VAL A 393 -3.32 -26.79 -3.04
C VAL A 393 -4.75 -27.24 -2.74
N TYR A 394 -5.69 -26.31 -2.64
CA TYR A 394 -7.06 -26.61 -2.23
C TYR A 394 -7.96 -27.06 -3.39
N LEU A 395 -7.49 -26.98 -4.65
CA LEU A 395 -8.20 -27.53 -5.82
C LEU A 395 -8.48 -29.03 -5.69
N PHE A 396 -7.54 -29.78 -5.11
CA PHE A 396 -7.76 -31.20 -4.86
C PHE A 396 -8.87 -31.42 -3.82
N THR A 397 -8.81 -30.67 -2.72
CA THR A 397 -9.77 -30.76 -1.61
C THR A 397 -11.19 -30.42 -2.07
N ILE A 398 -11.37 -29.30 -2.79
CA ILE A 398 -12.70 -28.89 -3.29
C ILE A 398 -13.28 -29.91 -4.29
N SER A 399 -12.44 -30.44 -5.20
CA SER A 399 -12.85 -31.45 -6.17
C SER A 399 -13.37 -32.72 -5.50
N ARG A 400 -12.66 -33.23 -4.48
CA ARG A 400 -13.09 -34.42 -3.74
C ARG A 400 -14.38 -34.22 -2.97
N ILE A 401 -14.53 -33.08 -2.28
CA ILE A 401 -15.78 -32.74 -1.58
C ILE A 401 -16.95 -32.73 -2.57
N LEU A 402 -16.78 -32.08 -3.73
CA LEU A 402 -17.80 -32.01 -4.77
C LEU A 402 -18.19 -33.37 -5.31
N VAL A 403 -17.21 -34.21 -5.66
CA VAL A 403 -17.48 -35.57 -6.15
C VAL A 403 -18.32 -36.36 -5.16
N VAL A 404 -17.98 -36.33 -3.87
CA VAL A 404 -18.73 -37.09 -2.85
C VAL A 404 -20.16 -36.55 -2.69
N LEU A 405 -20.33 -35.23 -2.61
CA LEU A 405 -21.64 -34.61 -2.44
C LEU A 405 -22.56 -34.83 -3.64
N ILE A 406 -22.02 -34.75 -4.86
CA ILE A 406 -22.79 -34.92 -6.09
C ILE A 406 -23.01 -36.41 -6.39
N GLN A 407 -22.04 -37.29 -6.12
CA GLN A 407 -22.20 -38.73 -6.33
C GLN A 407 -23.32 -39.32 -5.44
N GLU A 408 -23.52 -38.78 -4.23
CA GLU A 408 -24.66 -39.14 -3.40
C GLU A 408 -26.02 -38.79 -4.05
N LYS A 409 -26.06 -37.69 -4.81
CA LYS A 409 -27.23 -37.29 -5.62
C LYS A 409 -27.36 -38.15 -6.87
N GLU A 410 -26.26 -38.37 -7.58
CA GLU A 410 -26.21 -39.14 -8.83
C GLU A 410 -26.66 -40.59 -8.63
N LEU A 411 -26.24 -41.22 -7.53
CA LEU A 411 -26.63 -42.59 -7.15
C LEU A 411 -28.01 -42.66 -6.48
N ARG A 412 -28.74 -41.54 -6.35
CA ARG A 412 -30.05 -41.43 -5.68
C ARG A 412 -30.05 -41.87 -4.21
N LEU A 413 -28.88 -42.01 -3.59
CA LEU A 413 -28.74 -42.36 -2.17
C LEU A 413 -29.35 -41.28 -1.27
N ARG A 414 -29.29 -40.01 -1.69
CA ARG A 414 -29.94 -38.91 -0.97
C ARG A 414 -31.46 -39.04 -0.92
N GLU A 415 -32.11 -39.39 -2.03
CA GLU A 415 -33.57 -39.56 -2.09
C GLU A 415 -34.02 -40.82 -1.36
N PHE A 416 -33.24 -41.90 -1.43
CA PHE A 416 -33.49 -43.10 -0.63
C PHE A 416 -33.51 -42.80 0.88
N MET A 417 -32.56 -41.99 1.38
CA MET A 417 -32.55 -41.59 2.80
C MET A 417 -33.74 -40.71 3.17
N LYS A 418 -34.23 -39.87 2.26
CA LYS A 418 -35.44 -39.07 2.48
C LYS A 418 -36.69 -39.95 2.61
N ILE A 419 -36.79 -41.02 1.81
CA ILE A 419 -37.88 -42.02 1.91
C ILE A 419 -37.84 -42.74 3.26
N LEU A 420 -36.65 -43.01 3.81
CA LEU A 420 -36.47 -43.58 5.15
C LEU A 420 -36.80 -42.61 6.31
N GLY A 421 -37.29 -41.40 6.02
CA GLY A 421 -37.70 -40.41 7.01
C GLY A 421 -36.61 -39.45 7.47
N VAL A 422 -35.43 -39.45 6.81
CA VAL A 422 -34.34 -38.52 7.14
C VAL A 422 -34.59 -37.15 6.52
N THR A 423 -34.51 -36.08 7.32
CA THR A 423 -34.65 -34.71 6.78
C THR A 423 -33.40 -34.27 6.01
N GLU A 424 -33.58 -33.46 4.96
CA GLU A 424 -32.48 -32.95 4.13
C GLU A 424 -31.45 -32.15 4.93
N LYS A 425 -31.89 -31.37 5.92
CA LYS A 425 -31.03 -30.63 6.84
C LYS A 425 -30.10 -31.54 7.64
N THR A 426 -30.59 -32.71 8.07
CA THR A 426 -29.77 -33.69 8.80
C THR A 426 -28.69 -34.27 7.89
N ILE A 427 -29.01 -34.55 6.62
CA ILE A 427 -28.04 -35.07 5.65
C ILE A 427 -26.94 -34.05 5.39
N THR A 428 -27.29 -32.78 5.17
CA THR A 428 -26.28 -31.74 4.91
C THR A 428 -25.43 -31.44 6.14
N LEU A 429 -26.03 -31.34 7.33
CA LEU A 429 -25.32 -31.11 8.58
C LEU A 429 -24.31 -32.23 8.91
N THR A 430 -24.70 -33.49 8.69
CA THR A 430 -23.81 -34.63 8.98
C THR A 430 -22.62 -34.68 8.03
N TRP A 431 -22.79 -34.29 6.76
CA TRP A 431 -21.66 -34.10 5.84
C TRP A 431 -20.75 -32.94 6.26
N TYR A 432 -21.33 -31.78 6.65
CA TYR A 432 -20.57 -30.65 7.18
C TYR A 432 -19.73 -31.06 8.40
N MET A 433 -20.31 -31.76 9.37
CA MET A 433 -19.57 -32.24 10.54
C MET A 433 -18.44 -33.21 10.17
N THR A 434 -18.68 -34.13 9.24
CA THR A 434 -17.63 -35.08 8.82
C THR A 434 -16.46 -34.40 8.11
N TYR A 435 -16.72 -33.45 7.21
CA TYR A 435 -15.66 -32.73 6.53
C TYR A 435 -15.00 -31.68 7.43
N ALA A 436 -15.74 -31.01 8.32
CA ALA A 436 -15.16 -30.13 9.32
C ALA A 436 -14.17 -30.87 10.24
N ALA A 437 -14.45 -32.12 10.62
CA ALA A 437 -13.51 -32.93 11.39
C ALA A 437 -12.25 -33.30 10.58
N ILE A 438 -12.39 -33.65 9.29
CA ILE A 438 -11.24 -33.94 8.41
C ILE A 438 -10.39 -32.68 8.22
N LEU A 439 -11.02 -31.54 7.94
CA LEU A 439 -10.37 -30.24 7.76
C LEU A 439 -9.74 -29.72 9.06
N PHE A 440 -10.33 -30.03 10.22
CA PHE A 440 -9.74 -29.72 11.53
C PHE A 440 -8.41 -30.44 11.71
N VAL A 441 -8.37 -31.76 11.46
CA VAL A 441 -7.11 -32.53 11.52
C VAL A 441 -6.12 -32.01 10.48
N GLY A 442 -6.58 -31.71 9.27
CA GLY A 442 -5.77 -31.09 8.23
C GLY A 442 -5.14 -29.77 8.67
N ALA A 443 -5.93 -28.85 9.20
CA ALA A 443 -5.50 -27.54 9.67
C ALA A 443 -4.49 -27.64 10.83
N VAL A 444 -4.66 -28.59 11.75
CA VAL A 444 -3.67 -28.83 12.82
C VAL A 444 -2.32 -29.27 12.23
N VAL A 445 -2.34 -30.24 11.32
CA VAL A 445 -1.11 -30.73 10.67
C VAL A 445 -0.43 -29.63 9.83
N GLN A 446 -1.23 -28.85 9.09
CA GLN A 446 -0.75 -27.70 8.32
C GLN A 446 -0.16 -26.60 9.22
N ALA A 447 -0.76 -26.32 10.37
CA ALA A 447 -0.26 -25.33 11.32
C ALA A 447 1.07 -25.76 11.95
N LEU A 448 1.19 -27.04 12.32
CA LEU A 448 2.44 -27.61 12.83
C LEU A 448 3.55 -27.60 11.76
N ALA A 449 3.22 -28.01 10.52
CA ALA A 449 4.16 -27.94 9.40
C ALA A 449 4.58 -26.50 9.08
N GLY A 450 3.64 -25.55 9.18
CA GLY A 450 3.91 -24.12 9.01
C GLY A 450 4.88 -23.60 10.06
N LEU A 451 4.66 -23.90 11.34
CA LEU A 451 5.52 -23.46 12.44
C LEU A 451 6.95 -24.00 12.33
N ALA A 452 7.11 -25.25 11.87
CA ALA A 452 8.40 -25.91 11.79
C ALA A 452 9.37 -25.30 10.77
N GLY A 453 8.90 -24.55 9.78
CA GLY A 453 9.79 -23.97 8.76
C GLY A 453 9.31 -22.64 8.18
N LEU A 454 8.06 -22.58 7.76
CA LEU A 454 7.55 -21.45 6.97
C LEU A 454 7.19 -20.22 7.81
N PHE A 455 6.68 -20.40 9.03
CA PHE A 455 6.21 -19.33 9.92
C PHE A 455 6.72 -19.49 11.36
N PRO A 456 8.04 -19.45 11.59
CA PRO A 456 8.62 -19.71 12.92
C PRO A 456 8.18 -18.67 13.97
N ASN A 457 7.94 -17.43 13.55
CA ASN A 457 7.59 -16.32 14.45
C ASN A 457 6.07 -16.12 14.58
N SER A 458 5.24 -16.96 13.93
CA SER A 458 3.78 -16.84 14.00
C SER A 458 3.20 -17.69 15.13
N SER A 459 2.14 -17.19 15.77
CA SER A 459 1.43 -17.98 16.77
C SER A 459 0.69 -19.16 16.12
N LEU A 460 0.85 -20.35 16.71
CA LEU A 460 0.23 -21.58 16.23
C LEU A 460 -1.30 -21.46 16.10
N ILE A 461 -1.94 -20.75 17.05
CA ILE A 461 -3.39 -20.56 17.10
C ILE A 461 -3.87 -19.76 15.89
N VAL A 462 -3.19 -18.68 15.53
CA VAL A 462 -3.59 -17.84 14.39
C VAL A 462 -3.40 -18.61 13.07
N THR A 463 -2.29 -19.32 12.91
CA THR A 463 -2.04 -20.15 11.73
C THR A 463 -3.06 -21.29 11.61
N PHE A 464 -3.43 -21.92 12.73
CA PHE A 464 -4.48 -22.93 12.77
C PHE A 464 -5.85 -22.35 12.36
N LEU A 465 -6.25 -21.22 12.96
CA LEU A 465 -7.52 -20.58 12.64
C LEU A 465 -7.61 -20.17 11.18
N PHE A 466 -6.50 -19.69 10.61
CA PHE A 466 -6.40 -19.36 9.19
C PHE A 466 -6.72 -20.55 8.29
N PHE A 467 -6.01 -21.68 8.46
CA PHE A 467 -6.25 -22.87 7.63
C PHE A 467 -7.61 -23.50 7.87
N PHE A 468 -8.08 -23.52 9.11
CA PHE A 468 -9.37 -24.11 9.46
C PHE A 468 -10.54 -23.31 8.87
N LEU A 469 -10.56 -21.98 9.05
CA LEU A 469 -11.62 -21.12 8.52
C LEU A 469 -11.60 -21.08 7.00
N PHE A 470 -10.42 -21.10 6.37
CA PHE A 470 -10.30 -21.24 4.92
C PHE A 470 -10.81 -22.59 4.43
N GLY A 471 -10.52 -23.69 5.14
CA GLY A 471 -11.09 -24.99 4.82
C GLY A 471 -12.62 -25.01 4.91
N LEU A 472 -13.20 -24.35 5.92
CA LEU A 472 -14.65 -24.22 6.09
C LEU A 472 -15.30 -23.39 4.98
N SER A 473 -14.65 -22.31 4.52
CA SER A 473 -15.16 -21.52 3.39
C SER A 473 -15.15 -22.32 2.09
N VAL A 474 -14.09 -23.11 1.84
CA VAL A 474 -14.01 -24.03 0.69
C VAL A 474 -15.09 -25.11 0.76
N LEU A 475 -15.36 -25.66 1.95
CA LEU A 475 -16.47 -26.62 2.15
C LEU A 475 -17.83 -25.98 1.85
N ALA A 476 -18.04 -24.74 2.27
CA ALA A 476 -19.29 -24.01 2.01
C ALA A 476 -19.47 -23.71 0.52
N LEU A 477 -18.41 -23.29 -0.17
CA LEU A 477 -18.40 -23.11 -1.62
C LEU A 477 -18.69 -24.42 -2.37
N ALA A 478 -18.05 -25.53 -1.97
CA ALA A 478 -18.30 -26.83 -2.55
C ALA A 478 -19.75 -27.27 -2.36
N PHE A 479 -20.33 -27.02 -1.18
CA PHE A 479 -21.73 -27.29 -0.92
C PHE A 479 -22.64 -26.48 -1.85
N PHE A 480 -22.41 -25.18 -1.98
CA PHE A 480 -23.16 -24.31 -2.90
C PHE A 480 -23.11 -24.84 -4.33
N ILE A 481 -21.92 -25.08 -4.89
CA ILE A 481 -21.75 -25.59 -6.26
C ILE A 481 -22.40 -26.97 -6.42
N SER A 482 -22.34 -27.84 -5.41
CA SER A 482 -22.99 -29.16 -5.46
C SER A 482 -24.50 -29.07 -5.69
N THR A 483 -25.16 -27.97 -5.34
CA THR A 483 -26.60 -27.78 -5.55
C THR A 483 -26.98 -27.54 -7.00
N LEU A 484 -26.04 -27.07 -7.82
CA LEU A 484 -26.26 -26.71 -9.23
C LEU A 484 -26.08 -27.91 -10.19
N PHE A 485 -25.41 -28.98 -9.74
CA PHE A 485 -25.01 -30.10 -10.59
C PHE A 485 -25.58 -31.44 -10.11
N SER A 486 -26.02 -32.26 -11.07
CA SER A 486 -26.51 -33.63 -10.85
C SER A 486 -25.49 -34.72 -11.23
N LYS A 487 -24.45 -34.39 -11.99
CA LYS A 487 -23.38 -35.30 -12.44
C LYS A 487 -22.05 -34.97 -11.76
N ALA A 488 -21.43 -35.96 -11.12
CA ALA A 488 -20.25 -35.72 -10.27
C ALA A 488 -19.05 -35.18 -11.05
N ARG A 489 -18.78 -35.70 -12.25
CA ARG A 489 -17.64 -35.26 -13.09
C ARG A 489 -17.78 -33.80 -13.54
N ALA A 490 -18.96 -33.41 -13.99
CA ALA A 490 -19.23 -32.05 -14.46
C ALA A 490 -19.14 -31.03 -13.31
N GLY A 491 -19.79 -31.33 -12.18
CA GLY A 491 -19.78 -30.41 -11.04
C GLY A 491 -18.40 -30.28 -10.39
N ALA A 492 -17.60 -31.34 -10.36
CA ALA A 492 -16.20 -31.25 -9.92
C ALA A 492 -15.39 -30.31 -10.84
N PHE A 493 -15.44 -30.51 -12.16
CA PHE A 493 -14.72 -29.67 -13.13
C PHE A 493 -15.12 -28.19 -13.04
N VAL A 494 -16.43 -27.91 -13.00
CA VAL A 494 -16.90 -26.52 -12.86
C VAL A 494 -16.50 -25.93 -11.50
N GLY A 495 -16.50 -26.72 -10.44
CA GLY A 495 -16.02 -26.26 -9.13
C GLY A 495 -14.55 -25.87 -9.12
N LEU A 496 -13.69 -26.65 -9.78
CA LEU A 496 -12.28 -26.32 -10.00
C LEU A 496 -12.13 -24.98 -10.76
N VAL A 497 -12.86 -24.82 -11.87
CA VAL A 497 -12.83 -23.59 -12.69
C VAL A 497 -13.34 -22.38 -11.92
N ALA A 498 -14.45 -22.52 -11.18
CA ALA A 498 -15.02 -21.44 -10.38
C ALA A 498 -14.06 -20.98 -9.27
N PHE A 499 -13.41 -21.92 -8.58
CA PHE A 499 -12.42 -21.60 -7.55
C PHE A 499 -11.20 -20.87 -8.12
N PHE A 500 -10.74 -21.27 -9.31
CA PHE A 500 -9.66 -20.57 -10.01
C PHE A 500 -10.09 -19.20 -10.57
N ALA A 501 -11.34 -19.04 -11.01
CA ALA A 501 -11.85 -17.75 -11.48
C ALA A 501 -11.91 -16.70 -10.34
N MET A 502 -12.20 -17.12 -9.11
CA MET A 502 -12.18 -16.23 -7.93
C MET A 502 -10.79 -15.64 -7.68
N TYR A 503 -9.72 -16.42 -7.95
CA TYR A 503 -8.36 -15.89 -7.91
C TYR A 503 -8.14 -14.76 -8.94
N ALA A 504 -8.62 -14.93 -10.16
CA ALA A 504 -8.47 -13.91 -11.20
C ALA A 504 -9.13 -12.58 -10.82
N VAL A 505 -10.29 -12.63 -10.14
CA VAL A 505 -10.96 -11.43 -9.60
C VAL A 505 -10.10 -10.73 -8.53
N SER A 506 -9.39 -11.50 -7.69
CA SER A 506 -8.50 -10.92 -6.67
C SER A 506 -7.33 -10.12 -7.27
N GLN A 507 -6.87 -10.49 -8.47
CA GLN A 507 -5.81 -9.76 -9.18
C GLN A 507 -6.26 -8.43 -9.78
N GLY A 508 -7.57 -8.14 -9.80
CA GLY A 508 -8.11 -6.84 -10.22
C GLY A 508 -7.91 -5.72 -9.19
N PHE A 509 -7.47 -6.04 -7.96
CA PHE A 509 -7.18 -5.08 -6.91
C PHE A 509 -5.67 -4.80 -6.84
N SER A 510 -5.27 -3.53 -6.85
CA SER A 510 -3.85 -3.14 -6.85
C SER A 510 -3.53 -2.18 -5.69
N THR A 511 -2.25 -1.88 -5.50
CA THR A 511 -1.76 -0.91 -4.50
C THR A 511 -2.31 0.51 -4.71
N GLY A 512 -2.91 0.82 -5.86
CA GLY A 512 -3.60 2.08 -6.14
C GLY A 512 -5.10 2.11 -5.83
N THR A 513 -5.71 0.99 -5.38
CA THR A 513 -7.13 0.96 -5.03
C THR A 513 -7.39 1.74 -3.73
N ALA A 514 -8.51 2.47 -3.67
CA ALA A 514 -8.91 3.26 -2.50
C ALA A 514 -8.78 2.48 -1.18
N GLU A 515 -8.30 3.14 -0.14
CA GLU A 515 -8.01 2.53 1.16
C GLU A 515 -9.27 1.94 1.82
N SER A 516 -10.44 2.53 1.54
CA SER A 516 -11.77 2.02 1.89
C SER A 516 -12.11 0.66 1.25
N ALA A 517 -11.61 0.39 0.03
CA ALA A 517 -11.75 -0.92 -0.61
C ALA A 517 -10.74 -1.94 -0.05
N LYS A 518 -9.55 -1.49 0.39
CA LYS A 518 -8.52 -2.35 1.01
C LYS A 518 -8.89 -2.74 2.44
N THR A 519 -9.55 -1.85 3.20
CA THR A 519 -9.99 -2.12 4.58
C THR A 519 -11.04 -3.21 4.67
N ILE A 520 -11.88 -3.38 3.65
CA ILE A 520 -12.82 -4.52 3.53
C ILE A 520 -12.06 -5.86 3.44
N GLY A 521 -10.84 -5.89 2.87
CA GLY A 521 -9.99 -7.08 2.75
C GLY A 521 -9.05 -7.34 3.93
N SER A 522 -8.79 -6.34 4.79
CA SER A 522 -7.80 -6.42 5.87
C SER A 522 -8.19 -7.37 7.02
N THR A 523 -9.47 -7.73 7.14
CA THR A 523 -9.96 -8.67 8.16
C THR A 523 -10.18 -10.06 7.58
N ALA A 524 -9.12 -10.67 7.03
CA ALA A 524 -9.18 -11.95 6.31
C ALA A 524 -9.95 -13.07 7.06
N LEU A 525 -9.78 -13.16 8.39
CA LEU A 525 -10.51 -14.16 9.20
C LEU A 525 -12.03 -13.89 9.25
N MET A 526 -12.45 -12.63 9.34
CA MET A 526 -13.88 -12.28 9.32
C MET A 526 -14.48 -12.51 7.94
N MET A 527 -13.71 -12.27 6.87
CA MET A 527 -14.15 -12.56 5.51
C MET A 527 -14.38 -14.06 5.30
N PHE A 528 -13.51 -14.94 5.80
CA PHE A 528 -13.74 -16.39 5.73
C PHE A 528 -15.00 -16.85 6.47
N VAL A 529 -15.28 -16.26 7.64
CA VAL A 529 -16.52 -16.54 8.38
C VAL A 529 -17.73 -16.06 7.59
N PHE A 530 -17.67 -14.86 7.02
CA PHE A 530 -18.72 -14.31 6.17
C PHE A 530 -18.98 -15.20 4.94
N ASP A 531 -17.94 -15.60 4.21
CA ASP A 531 -18.05 -16.47 3.03
C ASP A 531 -18.66 -17.83 3.40
N THR A 532 -18.25 -18.39 4.55
CA THR A 532 -18.82 -19.63 5.06
C THR A 532 -20.34 -19.48 5.26
N ILE A 533 -20.77 -18.42 5.95
CA ILE A 533 -22.21 -18.16 6.19
C ILE A 533 -22.95 -17.91 4.87
N LEU A 534 -22.41 -17.06 4.00
CA LEU A 534 -23.01 -16.67 2.73
C LEU A 534 -23.22 -17.88 1.81
N TYR A 535 -22.17 -18.68 1.56
CA TYR A 535 -22.26 -19.85 0.70
C TYR A 535 -23.11 -20.96 1.30
N THR A 536 -23.13 -21.13 2.63
CA THR A 536 -24.06 -22.07 3.27
C THR A 536 -25.51 -21.64 3.08
N ILE A 537 -25.84 -20.35 3.28
CA ILE A 537 -27.21 -19.83 3.09
C ILE A 537 -27.64 -19.97 1.62
N LEU A 538 -26.77 -19.55 0.68
CA LEU A 538 -27.03 -19.69 -0.75
C LEU A 538 -27.22 -21.16 -1.13
N GLY A 539 -26.37 -22.07 -0.66
CA GLY A 539 -26.53 -23.51 -0.89
C GLY A 539 -27.87 -24.02 -0.38
N LEU A 540 -28.27 -23.68 0.84
CA LEU A 540 -29.56 -24.09 1.40
C LEU A 540 -30.76 -23.49 0.65
N TYR A 541 -30.63 -22.29 0.09
CA TYR A 541 -31.65 -21.65 -0.72
C TYR A 541 -31.77 -22.34 -2.09
N PHE A 542 -30.67 -22.47 -2.83
CA PHE A 542 -30.64 -23.10 -4.14
C PHE A 542 -31.03 -24.57 -4.08
N GLU A 543 -30.70 -25.28 -3.01
CA GLU A 543 -31.11 -26.67 -2.84
C GLU A 543 -32.65 -26.84 -2.76
N LYS A 544 -33.38 -25.80 -2.29
CA LYS A 544 -34.85 -25.79 -2.25
C LYS A 544 -35.49 -25.31 -3.54
N VAL A 545 -34.85 -24.36 -4.23
CA VAL A 545 -35.44 -23.63 -5.38
C VAL A 545 -35.12 -24.29 -6.71
N MET A 546 -33.92 -24.84 -6.87
CA MET A 546 -33.51 -25.43 -8.15
C MET A 546 -34.33 -26.69 -8.46
N PRO A 547 -34.95 -26.79 -9.64
CA PRO A 547 -35.68 -27.99 -10.05
C PRO A 547 -34.68 -29.14 -10.19
N LYS A 548 -34.80 -30.14 -9.32
CA LYS A 548 -34.06 -31.39 -9.44
C LYS A 548 -34.83 -32.30 -10.40
N GLU A 549 -34.09 -33.03 -11.24
CA GLU A 549 -34.65 -34.01 -12.19
C GLU A 549 -35.51 -35.08 -11.49
N TYR A 550 -35.32 -35.25 -10.17
CA TYR A 550 -36.09 -36.12 -9.29
C TYR A 550 -36.40 -35.41 -7.95
N GLY A 551 -37.68 -35.38 -7.57
CA GLY A 551 -38.20 -34.74 -6.35
C GLY A 551 -39.20 -33.62 -6.65
N THR A 552 -40.26 -33.49 -5.83
CA THR A 552 -41.24 -32.40 -5.97
C THR A 552 -40.60 -31.09 -5.51
N SER A 553 -40.36 -30.15 -6.43
CA SER A 553 -40.02 -28.77 -6.04
C SER A 553 -41.17 -28.16 -5.25
N LEU A 554 -40.86 -27.30 -4.28
CA LEU A 554 -41.87 -26.46 -3.66
C LEU A 554 -42.41 -25.55 -4.76
N LYS A 555 -43.63 -25.82 -5.23
CA LYS A 555 -44.36 -24.86 -6.06
C LYS A 555 -44.40 -23.55 -5.29
N CYS A 556 -43.94 -22.45 -5.92
CA CYS A 556 -44.22 -21.11 -5.42
C CYS A 556 -45.72 -21.04 -5.16
N LYS A 557 -46.13 -20.93 -3.89
CA LYS A 557 -47.49 -20.54 -3.58
C LYS A 557 -47.62 -19.12 -4.13
N SER A 558 -48.28 -19.01 -5.27
CA SER A 558 -48.93 -17.78 -5.71
C SER A 558 -49.73 -17.27 -4.51
N LYS A 559 -49.30 -16.15 -3.94
CA LYS A 559 -50.19 -15.30 -3.17
C LYS A 559 -50.88 -14.38 -4.15
#